data_AF-A0A1I1LAW8-F1
#
_entry.id   AF-A0A1I1LAW8-F1
#
_cell.length_a   1.000
_cell.length_b   1.000
_cell.length_c   1.000
_cell.angle_alpha   90.00
_cell.angle_beta   90.00
_cell.angle_gamma   90.00
#
_symmetry.space_group_name_H-M   'P 1'
#
loop_
_entity.id
_entity.type
_entity.pdbx_description
1 polymer ?
#
loop_
_entity_poly.entity_id
_entity_poly.type
_entity_poly.pdbx_seq_one_letter_code
_entity_poly.pdbx_strand_id
1 'polypeptide(L)'
;MIKTIILKNESEVYKIMQDLIERAYVEASEEKLLLCMECGDVDFYIALAHNEELQDAIKENFEVDEYGEVLDEEKYRKMLDDLQDNFLEMHIKSGLFDYYPAGEYDVAGEKRQSETDIIAPKGKFSAPFEDAAL
;
A
#
# COMPACT_ATOMS: atom_id res chain seq x y z
N MET A 1 3.46 -12.22 -2.24
CA MET A 1 2.38 -13.20 -1.91
C MET A 1 1.72 -12.72 -0.62
N ILE A 2 0.39 -12.58 -0.59
CA ILE A 2 -0.34 -12.18 0.63
C ILE A 2 -0.03 -13.21 1.73
N LYS A 3 0.52 -12.74 2.85
CA LYS A 3 0.79 -13.51 4.04
C LYS A 3 -0.52 -13.87 4.73
N THR A 4 -0.61 -15.10 5.22
CA THR A 4 -1.75 -15.56 6.03
C THR A 4 -1.61 -15.00 7.45
N ILE A 5 -2.49 -14.06 7.79
CA ILE A 5 -2.58 -13.45 9.13
C ILE A 5 -3.90 -13.92 9.75
N ILE A 6 -3.88 -14.31 11.02
CA ILE A 6 -5.11 -14.67 11.75
C ILE A 6 -5.67 -13.40 12.37
N LEU A 7 -6.72 -12.85 11.75
CA LEU A 7 -7.51 -11.73 12.26
C LEU A 7 -8.92 -12.22 12.63
N LYS A 8 -9.45 -11.78 13.77
CA LYS A 8 -10.83 -12.06 14.19
C LYS A 8 -11.83 -11.42 13.22
N ASN A 9 -11.51 -10.25 12.72
CA ASN A 9 -12.31 -9.40 11.83
C ASN A 9 -11.61 -9.21 10.46
N GLU A 10 -11.03 -10.28 9.93
CA GLU A 10 -10.23 -10.26 8.69
C GLU A 10 -10.91 -9.52 7.53
N SER A 11 -12.17 -9.82 7.26
CA SER A 11 -12.92 -9.21 6.14
C SER A 11 -13.08 -7.70 6.28
N GLU A 12 -13.17 -7.20 7.52
CA GLU A 12 -13.32 -5.77 7.80
C GLU A 12 -11.99 -5.05 7.56
N VAL A 13 -10.89 -5.55 8.13
CA VAL A 13 -9.55 -4.99 7.95
C VAL A 13 -9.19 -4.91 6.46
N TYR A 14 -9.36 -6.00 5.71
CA TYR A 14 -9.04 -5.99 4.28
C TYR A 14 -9.97 -5.11 3.46
N LYS A 15 -11.22 -4.95 3.86
CA LYS A 15 -12.13 -4.00 3.20
C LYS A 15 -11.65 -2.57 3.41
N ILE A 16 -11.29 -2.18 4.63
CA ILE A 16 -10.79 -0.83 4.91
C ILE A 16 -9.49 -0.56 4.14
N MET A 17 -8.58 -1.55 4.08
CA MET A 17 -7.36 -1.46 3.27
C MET A 17 -7.66 -1.30 1.77
N GLN A 18 -8.63 -2.05 1.24
CA GLN A 18 -9.08 -1.92 -0.15
C GLN A 18 -9.66 -0.52 -0.42
N ASP A 19 -10.48 0.01 0.48
CA ASP A 19 -11.06 1.36 0.37
C ASP A 19 -9.97 2.46 0.44
N LEU A 20 -8.86 2.22 1.15
CA LEU A 20 -7.68 3.10 1.13
C LEU A 20 -6.95 3.06 -0.22
N ILE A 21 -6.76 1.87 -0.79
CA ILE A 21 -6.12 1.68 -2.11
C ILE A 21 -6.97 2.35 -3.20
N GLU A 22 -8.28 2.23 -3.14
CA GLU A 22 -9.20 2.86 -4.09
C GLU A 22 -9.13 4.39 -4.04
N ARG A 23 -9.02 4.97 -2.84
CA ARG A 23 -8.81 6.41 -2.67
C ARG A 23 -7.46 6.87 -3.23
N ALA A 24 -6.39 6.16 -2.90
CA ALA A 24 -5.06 6.44 -3.44
C ALA A 24 -5.04 6.36 -4.98
N TYR A 25 -5.77 5.41 -5.57
CA TYR A 25 -5.92 5.30 -7.01
C TYR A 25 -6.62 6.52 -7.62
N VAL A 26 -7.70 7.01 -7.01
CA VAL A 26 -8.42 8.20 -7.49
C VAL A 26 -7.49 9.41 -7.46
N GLU A 27 -6.83 9.68 -6.34
CA GLU A 27 -5.90 10.80 -6.17
C GLU A 27 -4.76 10.73 -7.17
N ALA A 28 -4.07 9.59 -7.26
CA ALA A 28 -2.97 9.40 -8.21
C ALA A 28 -3.44 9.49 -9.67
N SER A 29 -4.68 9.08 -9.99
CA SER A 29 -5.24 9.19 -11.33
C SER A 29 -5.54 10.62 -11.75
N GLU A 30 -6.05 11.43 -10.82
CA GLU A 30 -6.38 12.84 -11.04
C GLU A 30 -5.11 13.68 -11.22
N GLU A 31 -4.11 13.43 -10.38
CA GLU A 31 -2.85 14.18 -10.37
C GLU A 31 -1.77 13.59 -11.29
N LYS A 32 -2.01 12.42 -11.88
CA LYS A 32 -1.02 11.64 -12.65
C LYS A 32 0.26 11.42 -11.85
N LEU A 33 0.12 10.76 -10.70
CA LEU A 33 1.23 10.45 -9.82
C LEU A 33 1.82 9.07 -10.10
N LEU A 34 3.13 8.98 -9.95
CA LEU A 34 3.88 7.73 -9.77
C LEU A 34 4.12 7.55 -8.27
N LEU A 35 3.88 6.36 -7.75
CA LEU A 35 4.05 6.06 -6.33
C LEU A 35 5.19 5.07 -6.15
N CYS A 36 6.19 5.44 -5.36
CA CYS A 36 7.32 4.59 -5.01
C CYS A 36 6.94 3.64 -3.87
N MET A 37 7.14 2.34 -4.10
CA MET A 37 6.79 1.29 -3.15
C MET A 37 7.76 1.22 -1.95
N GLU A 38 8.99 1.73 -2.11
CA GLU A 38 10.04 1.71 -1.08
C GLU A 38 10.30 3.07 -0.43
N CYS A 39 9.69 4.16 -0.92
CA CYS A 39 9.99 5.53 -0.50
C CYS A 39 8.95 6.12 0.48
N GLY A 40 7.92 5.34 0.85
CA GLY A 40 6.85 5.77 1.76
C GLY A 40 5.59 6.31 1.08
N ASP A 41 5.54 6.37 -0.27
CA ASP A 41 4.31 6.75 -0.99
C ASP A 41 3.21 5.68 -0.81
N VAL A 42 3.63 4.43 -0.63
CA VAL A 42 2.76 3.29 -0.35
C VAL A 42 3.14 2.69 1.01
N ASP A 43 2.71 3.34 2.09
CA ASP A 43 3.08 2.99 3.46
C ASP A 43 1.83 2.72 4.32
N PHE A 44 1.73 1.50 4.83
CA PHE A 44 0.64 1.06 5.69
C PHE A 44 0.67 1.74 7.06
N TYR A 45 1.84 1.99 7.64
CA TYR A 45 1.94 2.68 8.93
C TYR A 45 1.45 4.13 8.82
N ILE A 46 1.78 4.82 7.72
CA ILE A 46 1.24 6.16 7.44
C ILE A 46 -0.27 6.09 7.22
N ALA A 47 -0.76 5.13 6.42
CA ALA A 47 -2.19 4.96 6.18
C ALA A 47 -2.96 4.65 7.48
N LEU A 48 -2.39 3.79 8.33
CA LEU A 48 -2.93 3.43 9.64
C LEU A 48 -3.00 4.65 10.56
N ALA A 49 -1.93 5.43 10.66
CA ALA A 49 -1.88 6.61 11.53
C ALA A 49 -2.96 7.67 11.18
N HIS A 50 -3.39 7.71 9.92
CA HIS A 50 -4.41 8.66 9.44
C HIS A 50 -5.81 8.04 9.30
N ASN A 51 -6.01 6.79 9.70
CA ASN A 51 -7.29 6.10 9.60
C ASN A 51 -7.68 5.47 10.96
N GLU A 52 -8.50 6.19 11.72
CA GLU A 52 -9.02 5.73 13.02
C GLU A 52 -9.80 4.41 12.93
N GLU A 53 -10.61 4.24 11.88
CA GLU A 53 -11.38 3.02 11.64
C GLU A 53 -10.46 1.79 11.49
N LEU A 54 -9.36 1.95 10.76
CA LEU A 54 -8.36 0.89 10.60
C LEU A 54 -7.61 0.62 11.91
N GLN A 55 -7.28 1.65 12.68
CA GLN A 55 -6.64 1.49 14.00
C GLN A 55 -7.53 0.68 14.94
N ASP A 56 -8.80 1.04 15.05
CA ASP A 56 -9.77 0.36 15.89
C ASP A 56 -9.96 -1.10 15.44
N ALA A 57 -10.17 -1.33 14.14
CA ALA A 57 -10.33 -2.66 13.59
C ALA A 57 -9.13 -3.58 13.87
N ILE A 58 -7.89 -3.07 13.80
CA ILE A 58 -6.71 -3.87 14.14
C ILE A 58 -6.67 -4.13 15.65
N LYS A 59 -6.93 -3.13 16.50
CA LYS A 59 -6.89 -3.25 17.96
C LYS A 59 -7.86 -4.32 18.50
N GLU A 60 -8.99 -4.59 17.84
CA GLU A 60 -9.91 -5.68 18.21
C GLU A 60 -9.26 -7.08 18.24
N ASN A 61 -8.13 -7.24 17.56
CA ASN A 61 -7.37 -8.48 17.55
C ASN A 61 -6.53 -8.70 18.82
N PHE A 62 -6.47 -7.71 19.71
CA PHE A 62 -5.62 -7.69 20.90
C PHE A 62 -6.42 -7.46 22.18
N GLU A 63 -5.76 -7.73 23.30
CA GLU A 63 -6.21 -7.23 24.60
C GLU A 63 -5.63 -5.83 24.79
N VAL A 64 -6.47 -4.92 25.28
CA VAL A 64 -6.11 -3.53 25.53
C VAL A 64 -6.23 -3.21 27.02
N ASP A 65 -5.45 -2.25 27.49
CA ASP A 65 -5.55 -1.73 28.85
C ASP A 65 -6.73 -0.74 29.04
N GLU A 66 -6.81 -0.12 30.22
CA GLU A 66 -7.86 0.86 30.54
C GLU A 66 -7.78 2.15 29.71
N TYR A 67 -6.67 2.41 29.03
CA TYR A 67 -6.44 3.55 28.16
C TYR A 67 -6.59 3.19 26.67
N GLY A 68 -6.86 1.92 26.33
CA GLY A 68 -7.00 1.46 24.95
C GLY A 68 -5.67 1.14 24.26
N GLU A 69 -4.59 0.95 25.04
CA GLU A 69 -3.27 0.56 24.55
C GLU A 69 -3.12 -0.95 24.51
N VAL A 70 -2.47 -1.46 23.46
CA VAL A 70 -2.30 -2.90 23.25
C VAL A 70 -1.30 -3.47 24.26
N LEU A 71 -1.71 -4.48 25.03
CA LEU A 71 -0.88 -5.08 26.08
C LEU A 71 0.33 -5.86 25.53
N ASP A 72 0.19 -6.49 24.36
CA ASP A 72 1.26 -7.26 23.70
C ASP A 72 1.78 -6.52 22.46
N GLU A 73 2.63 -5.53 22.71
CA GLU A 73 3.20 -4.68 21.66
C GLU A 73 4.05 -5.44 20.64
N GLU A 74 4.73 -6.52 21.05
CA GLU A 74 5.58 -7.29 20.13
C GLU A 74 4.72 -8.00 19.10
N LYS A 75 3.64 -8.65 19.55
CA LYS A 75 2.68 -9.29 18.66
C LYS A 75 1.95 -8.26 17.79
N TYR A 76 1.65 -7.08 18.34
CA TYR A 76 1.05 -5.99 17.57
C TYR A 76 1.97 -5.53 16.44
N ARG A 77 3.23 -5.19 16.74
CA ARG A 77 4.23 -4.78 15.72
C ARG A 77 4.39 -5.82 14.62
N LYS A 78 4.52 -7.10 14.99
CA LYS A 78 4.63 -8.18 14.02
C LYS A 78 3.41 -8.27 13.09
N MET A 79 2.20 -8.09 13.63
CA MET A 79 0.99 -8.06 12.82
C MET A 79 0.97 -6.88 11.86
N LEU A 80 1.42 -5.70 12.30
CA LEU A 80 1.52 -4.53 11.43
C LEU A 80 2.54 -4.74 10.30
N ASP A 81 3.68 -5.37 10.58
CA ASP A 81 4.66 -5.72 9.55
C ASP A 81 4.09 -6.70 8.51
N ASP A 82 3.34 -7.71 8.96
CA ASP A 82 2.67 -8.63 8.04
C ASP A 82 1.55 -7.94 7.24
N LEU A 83 0.85 -6.97 7.83
CA LEU A 83 -0.16 -6.16 7.15
C LEU A 83 0.44 -5.17 6.16
N GLN A 84 1.62 -4.61 6.43
CA GLN A 84 2.38 -3.79 5.49
C GLN A 84 2.68 -4.58 4.22
N ASP A 85 3.24 -5.79 4.35
CA ASP A 85 3.51 -6.65 3.20
C ASP A 85 2.24 -6.97 2.39
N ASN A 86 1.13 -7.21 3.10
CA ASN A 86 -0.17 -7.45 2.46
C ASN A 86 -0.70 -6.19 1.76
N PHE A 87 -0.53 -5.01 2.35
CA PHE A 87 -0.93 -3.74 1.77
C PHE A 87 -0.21 -3.48 0.45
N LEU A 88 1.11 -3.68 0.41
CA LEU A 88 1.91 -3.56 -0.82
C LEU A 88 1.45 -4.54 -1.90
N GLU A 89 1.29 -5.81 -1.53
CA GLU A 89 0.83 -6.85 -2.46
C GLU A 89 -0.60 -6.57 -2.97
N MET A 90 -1.47 -6.01 -2.13
CA MET A 90 -2.83 -5.61 -2.52
C MET A 90 -2.82 -4.48 -3.55
N HIS A 91 -1.93 -3.48 -3.43
CA HIS A 91 -1.79 -2.44 -4.46
C HIS A 91 -1.51 -3.07 -5.83
N ILE A 92 -0.51 -3.95 -5.89
CA ILE A 92 -0.09 -4.65 -7.11
C ILE A 92 -1.23 -5.50 -7.68
N LYS A 93 -2.00 -6.19 -6.81
CA LYS A 93 -3.05 -7.14 -7.22
C LYS A 93 -4.44 -6.53 -7.41
N SER A 94 -4.66 -5.29 -6.97
CA SER A 94 -5.95 -4.59 -7.06
C SER A 94 -6.49 -4.51 -8.48
N GLY A 95 -5.60 -4.55 -9.48
CA GLY A 95 -5.94 -4.28 -10.87
C GLY A 95 -6.21 -2.81 -11.18
N LEU A 96 -6.00 -1.91 -10.20
CA LEU A 96 -6.13 -0.45 -10.31
C LEU A 96 -4.81 0.21 -10.72
N PHE A 97 -3.68 -0.40 -10.39
CA PHE A 97 -2.35 0.12 -10.70
C PHE A 97 -1.61 -0.79 -11.70
N ASP A 98 -0.82 -0.18 -12.57
CA ASP A 98 0.25 -0.87 -13.30
C ASP A 98 1.50 -0.88 -12.40
N TYR A 99 2.16 -2.04 -12.32
CA TYR A 99 3.37 -2.23 -11.53
C TYR A 99 4.60 -2.28 -12.44
N TYR A 100 5.57 -1.42 -12.12
CA TYR A 100 6.82 -1.25 -12.84
C TYR A 100 7.98 -1.65 -11.91
N PRO A 101 8.56 -2.84 -12.05
CA PRO A 101 9.69 -3.25 -11.22
C PRO A 101 10.92 -2.38 -11.47
N ALA A 102 11.81 -2.24 -10.50
CA ALA A 102 13.10 -1.61 -10.69
C ALA A 102 13.87 -2.24 -11.86
N GLY A 103 14.45 -1.42 -12.73
CA GLY A 103 15.01 -1.91 -13.99
C GLY A 103 15.23 -0.85 -15.06
N GLU A 104 15.75 -1.29 -16.20
CA GLU A 104 15.95 -0.45 -17.37
C GLU A 104 14.68 -0.43 -18.24
N TYR A 105 14.27 0.77 -18.66
CA TYR A 105 13.11 1.03 -19.51
C TYR A 105 13.51 1.86 -20.72
N ASP A 106 12.82 1.65 -21.84
CA ASP A 106 12.92 2.52 -23.02
C ASP A 106 11.85 3.60 -22.93
N VAL A 107 12.27 4.87 -22.87
CA VAL A 107 11.41 6.04 -22.81
C VAL A 107 11.77 6.92 -23.99
N ALA A 108 10.89 6.98 -24.99
CA ALA A 108 11.09 7.76 -26.21
C ALA A 108 12.43 7.48 -26.94
N GLY A 109 12.93 6.23 -26.89
CA GLY A 109 14.20 5.83 -27.49
C GLY A 109 15.43 6.04 -26.61
N GLU A 110 15.24 6.53 -25.38
CA GLU A 110 16.30 6.64 -24.36
C GLU A 110 16.16 5.53 -23.33
N LYS A 111 17.27 4.84 -23.04
CA LYS A 111 17.34 3.89 -21.93
C LYS A 111 17.47 4.65 -20.61
N ARG A 112 16.53 4.42 -19.69
CA ARG A 112 16.53 5.00 -18.35
C ARG A 112 16.38 3.91 -17.30
N GLN A 113 17.01 4.10 -16.16
CA GLN A 113 16.99 3.16 -15.04
C GLN A 113 16.01 3.67 -13.96
N SER A 114 15.06 2.83 -13.55
CA SER A 114 14.33 2.98 -12.29
C SER A 114 15.10 2.26 -11.19
N GLU A 115 15.37 2.95 -10.08
CA GLU A 115 16.07 2.37 -8.93
C GLU A 115 15.15 1.58 -8.00
N THR A 116 13.85 1.91 -8.02
CA THR A 116 12.83 1.39 -7.12
C THR A 116 11.64 0.83 -7.90
N ASP A 117 10.82 0.04 -7.22
CA ASP A 117 9.54 -0.42 -7.75
C ASP A 117 8.53 0.73 -7.69
N ILE A 118 7.89 0.99 -8.83
CA ILE A 118 6.92 2.07 -8.96
C ILE A 118 5.57 1.47 -9.33
N ILE A 119 4.50 1.97 -8.72
CA ILE A 119 3.14 1.76 -9.20
C ILE A 119 2.60 3.05 -9.80
N ALA A 120 1.78 2.92 -10.83
CA ALA A 120 1.10 4.05 -11.45
C ALA A 120 -0.37 3.70 -11.71
N PRO A 121 -1.29 4.68 -11.72
CA PRO A 121 -2.66 4.42 -12.10
C PRO A 121 -2.74 3.74 -13.47
N LYS A 122 -3.53 2.67 -13.53
CA LYS A 122 -3.57 1.79 -14.69
C LYS A 122 -3.87 2.52 -15.99
N GLY A 123 -3.04 2.28 -16.99
CA GLY A 123 -3.15 2.83 -18.34
C GLY A 123 -2.84 4.32 -18.44
N LYS A 124 -2.24 4.95 -17.42
CA LYS A 124 -1.86 6.37 -17.46
C LYS A 124 -0.40 6.60 -17.85
N PHE A 125 0.43 5.58 -17.75
CA PHE A 125 1.86 5.67 -18.03
C PHE A 125 2.30 4.52 -18.91
N SER A 126 3.37 4.73 -19.67
CA SER A 126 4.03 3.70 -20.47
C SER A 126 5.30 3.14 -19.81
N ALA A 127 5.87 3.89 -18.86
CA ALA A 127 7.06 3.57 -18.09
C ALA A 127 7.02 4.35 -16.75
N PRO A 128 7.84 4.00 -15.73
CA PRO A 128 7.81 4.63 -14.41
C PRO A 128 8.53 5.99 -14.38
N PHE A 129 8.18 6.90 -15.29
CA PHE A 129 8.74 8.26 -15.38
C PHE A 129 7.63 9.28 -15.67
N GLU A 130 7.71 10.46 -15.06
CA GLU A 130 6.69 11.51 -15.18
C GLU A 130 6.44 11.92 -16.63
N ASP A 131 7.49 11.93 -17.46
CA ASP A 131 7.43 12.28 -18.88
C ASP A 131 6.98 11.11 -19.79
N ALA A 132 6.71 9.93 -19.21
CA ALA A 132 6.16 8.76 -19.90
C ALA A 132 4.63 8.63 -19.78
N ALA A 133 3.93 9.70 -19.39
CA ALA A 133 2.48 9.76 -19.29
C ALA A 133 1.79 9.65 -20.67
N LEU A 134 0.64 8.95 -20.71
CA LEU A 134 -0.22 8.73 -21.88
C LEU A 134 -1.34 9.77 -22.03
#